data_AF-A0A3W0KFU6-F1
#
_entry.id   AF-A0A3W0KFU6-F1
#
_cell.length_a   1.000
_cell.length_b   1.000
_cell.length_c   1.000
_cell.angle_alpha   90.00
_cell.angle_beta   90.00
_cell.angle_gamma   90.00
#
_symmetry.space_group_name_H-M   'P 1'
#
loop_
_entity.id
_entity.type
_entity.pdbx_description
1 polymer ?
#
loop_
_entity_poly.entity_id
_entity_poly.type
_entity_poly.pdbx_seq_one_letter_code
_entity_poly.pdbx_strand_id
1 'polypeptide(L)'
;MRFSRFIIGLTTSIAFSVQAANIDEYIKQLPAGANLALMVQKIGAPAPAIDYHSQQMALPASTQKVITALAALIQLGPDFRFTTTLETKGNVDNGILKGDVIARFGGDPTLRRQDIRNMVATLKKSGVTQIDGNVLIDTSIFASHDKAPGWPWNDLTQCFSAPPAAAIVDRNCFSVSLYSAQKPNDLAFIRVASYYPVTMFSQVRTLPRGSADAQYCELDVVPGDLNRYTLTGCLPQRADPLPLAFAIQDGASYAGAILKQELKEAGITYRGTLLRQTQVNEPGTIVASKQSAPLHDLLKIMLKKSDNMIADTVFRMIGHVRFNVPGTWRAGSDAVRQILRQQAGIDIGNTIIADGSGLSRHNLIAPATMMQVLQYIAQHDNELNFISMLPLAGYDGSLQYRAGLHQAGVDGKVSAKTGSLQGVYNLAGFITTASGQRMAFVQYLSGYAVPPADQRNRRIPLVRFESRLYKDIYQNN
;
A
#
# COMPACT_ATOMS: atom_id res chain seq x y z
N MET A 1 2.75 -67.67 58.73
CA MET A 1 2.55 -67.41 57.29
C MET A 1 1.76 -66.12 57.13
N ARG A 2 2.39 -65.04 56.66
CA ARG A 2 1.73 -63.74 56.39
C ARG A 2 1.35 -63.69 54.91
N PHE A 3 0.06 -63.55 54.60
CA PHE A 3 -0.39 -63.24 53.24
C PHE A 3 -0.54 -61.72 53.10
N SER A 4 0.28 -61.12 52.24
CA SER A 4 0.17 -59.71 51.85
C SER A 4 -0.80 -59.62 50.67
N ARG A 5 -1.88 -58.85 50.81
CA ARG A 5 -2.82 -58.54 49.73
C ARG A 5 -2.31 -57.30 48.99
N PHE A 6 -1.91 -57.47 47.74
CA PHE A 6 -1.62 -56.37 46.82
C PHE A 6 -2.94 -55.80 46.27
N ILE A 7 -3.18 -54.51 46.46
CA ILE A 7 -4.21 -53.74 45.77
C ILE A 7 -3.55 -53.16 44.51
N ILE A 8 -4.00 -53.59 43.33
CA ILE A 8 -3.58 -53.04 42.04
C ILE A 8 -4.57 -51.92 41.70
N GLY A 9 -4.12 -50.67 41.81
CA GLY A 9 -4.87 -49.51 41.34
C GLY A 9 -4.71 -49.37 39.83
N LEU A 10 -5.83 -49.46 39.10
CA LEU A 10 -5.90 -49.26 37.66
C LEU A 10 -5.94 -47.74 37.39
N THR A 11 -4.81 -47.13 37.04
CA THR A 11 -4.76 -45.75 36.53
C THR A 11 -5.18 -45.74 35.05
N THR A 12 -6.40 -45.28 34.77
CA THR A 12 -6.87 -45.00 33.42
C THR A 12 -6.25 -43.69 32.92
N SER A 13 -5.20 -43.81 32.10
CA SER A 13 -4.62 -42.70 31.35
C SER A 13 -5.55 -42.32 30.20
N ILE A 14 -6.27 -41.21 30.31
CA ILE A 14 -7.00 -40.63 29.17
C ILE A 14 -5.96 -39.95 28.27
N ALA A 15 -5.60 -40.61 27.17
CA ALA A 15 -4.74 -40.01 26.15
C ALA A 15 -5.58 -39.04 25.29
N PHE A 16 -5.32 -37.75 25.40
CA PHE A 16 -5.82 -36.77 24.44
C PHE A 16 -5.00 -36.91 23.15
N SER A 17 -5.60 -37.45 22.09
CA SER A 17 -5.03 -37.41 20.74
C SER A 17 -5.15 -35.99 20.19
N VAL A 18 -4.07 -35.21 20.30
CA VAL A 18 -3.92 -33.95 19.56
C VAL A 18 -3.67 -34.34 18.11
N GLN A 19 -4.67 -34.14 17.25
CA GLN A 19 -4.51 -34.39 15.82
C GLN A 19 -3.71 -33.23 15.22
N ALA A 20 -2.40 -33.43 15.05
CA ALA A 20 -1.53 -32.43 14.45
C ALA A 20 -1.99 -32.14 13.01
N ALA A 21 -2.13 -30.86 12.66
CA ALA A 21 -2.45 -30.43 11.30
C ALA A 21 -1.41 -31.02 10.32
N ASN A 22 -1.88 -31.63 9.22
CA ASN A 22 -1.01 -32.35 8.28
C ASN A 22 -0.34 -31.41 7.27
N ILE A 23 0.39 -30.40 7.77
CA ILE A 23 0.96 -29.30 6.97
C ILE A 23 1.88 -29.82 5.86
N ASP A 24 2.68 -30.85 6.14
CA ASP A 24 3.58 -31.48 5.14
C ASP A 24 2.81 -32.08 3.96
N GLU A 25 1.59 -32.58 4.17
CA GLU A 25 0.74 -33.07 3.09
C GLU A 25 0.17 -31.92 2.25
N TYR A 26 -0.15 -30.79 2.88
CA TYR A 26 -0.67 -29.62 2.17
C TYR A 26 0.41 -28.93 1.35
N ILE A 27 1.65 -28.88 1.84
CA ILE A 27 2.79 -28.31 1.10
C ILE A 27 3.04 -29.06 -0.21
N LYS A 28 2.77 -30.37 -0.28
CA LYS A 28 2.87 -31.14 -1.55
C LYS A 28 1.93 -30.64 -2.65
N GLN A 29 0.93 -29.81 -2.32
CA GLN A 29 0.07 -29.18 -3.31
C GLN A 29 0.71 -27.98 -4.00
N LEU A 30 1.73 -27.38 -3.37
CA LEU A 30 2.44 -26.19 -3.83
C LEU A 30 3.52 -26.56 -4.86
N PRO A 31 4.00 -25.58 -5.67
CA PRO A 31 5.10 -25.82 -6.59
C PRO A 31 6.40 -26.16 -5.85
N ALA A 32 7.25 -26.95 -6.51
CA ALA A 32 8.58 -27.28 -6.00
C ALA A 32 9.41 -26.00 -5.73
N GLY A 33 10.11 -25.98 -4.59
CA GLY A 33 10.93 -24.83 -4.17
C GLY A 33 10.17 -23.69 -3.49
N ALA A 34 8.85 -23.80 -3.33
CA ALA A 34 8.08 -22.85 -2.53
C ALA A 34 8.44 -23.00 -1.03
N ASN A 35 8.54 -21.87 -0.33
CA ASN A 35 8.87 -21.81 1.09
C ASN A 35 7.65 -21.34 1.88
N LEU A 36 7.21 -22.15 2.85
CA LEU A 36 6.13 -21.82 3.77
C LEU A 36 6.68 -21.57 5.18
N ALA A 37 6.23 -20.47 5.79
CA ALA A 37 6.31 -20.23 7.21
C ALA A 37 4.89 -19.89 7.71
N LEU A 38 4.38 -20.67 8.66
CA LEU A 38 2.99 -20.65 9.10
C LEU A 38 2.90 -20.68 10.62
N MET A 39 2.02 -19.86 11.17
CA MET A 39 1.66 -19.91 12.59
C MET A 39 0.16 -19.70 12.75
N VAL A 40 -0.49 -20.50 13.59
CA VAL A 40 -1.91 -20.37 13.95
C VAL A 40 -2.04 -20.50 15.46
N GLN A 41 -2.71 -19.54 16.10
CA GLN A 41 -2.76 -19.44 17.54
C GLN A 41 -4.13 -18.92 18.01
N LYS A 42 -4.73 -19.61 18.98
CA LYS A 42 -5.93 -19.12 19.66
C LYS A 42 -5.65 -17.75 20.28
N ILE A 43 -6.60 -16.82 20.22
CA ILE A 43 -6.43 -15.50 20.82
C ILE A 43 -6.21 -15.63 22.34
N GLY A 44 -5.15 -15.00 22.84
CA GLY A 44 -4.76 -15.01 24.26
C GLY A 44 -4.11 -16.31 24.76
N ALA A 45 -3.95 -17.34 23.91
CA ALA A 45 -3.27 -18.56 24.32
C ALA A 45 -1.74 -18.36 24.36
N PRO A 46 -1.00 -19.03 25.27
CA PRO A 46 0.46 -18.87 25.38
C PRO A 46 1.25 -19.65 24.30
N ALA A 47 0.62 -20.61 23.62
CA ALA A 47 1.26 -21.46 22.62
C ALA A 47 0.41 -21.57 21.34
N PRO A 48 1.04 -21.72 20.16
CA PRO A 48 0.34 -21.93 18.90
C PRO A 48 -0.29 -23.33 18.82
N ALA A 49 -1.39 -23.42 18.07
CA ALA A 49 -1.99 -24.69 17.67
C ALA A 49 -1.26 -25.30 16.46
N ILE A 50 -0.77 -24.44 15.55
CA ILE A 50 0.07 -24.83 14.41
C ILE A 50 1.29 -23.92 14.41
N ASP A 51 2.47 -24.54 14.40
CA ASP A 51 3.75 -23.86 14.25
C ASP A 51 4.58 -24.59 13.20
N TYR A 52 4.83 -23.94 12.07
CA TYR A 52 5.66 -24.45 10.99
C TYR A 52 6.61 -23.35 10.53
N HIS A 53 7.88 -23.44 10.95
CA HIS A 53 8.90 -22.43 10.68
C HIS A 53 8.47 -21.01 11.11
N SER A 54 7.70 -20.85 12.19
CA SER A 54 7.14 -19.55 12.59
C SER A 54 8.19 -18.47 12.90
N GLN A 55 9.42 -18.88 13.21
CA GLN A 55 10.56 -18.00 13.47
C GLN A 55 11.35 -17.61 12.21
N GLN A 56 11.04 -18.22 11.06
CA GLN A 56 11.74 -17.94 9.81
C GLN A 56 11.31 -16.58 9.25
N MET A 57 12.28 -15.71 8.99
CA MET A 57 12.05 -14.42 8.35
C MET A 57 11.53 -14.61 6.92
N ALA A 58 10.52 -13.84 6.53
CA ALA A 58 9.99 -13.84 5.18
C ALA A 58 9.65 -12.41 4.71
N LEU A 59 9.45 -12.26 3.40
CA LEU A 59 8.88 -11.06 2.81
C LEU A 59 7.40 -10.97 3.21
N PRO A 60 6.95 -9.94 3.95
CA PRO A 60 5.54 -9.80 4.33
C PRO A 60 4.64 -9.41 3.14
N ALA A 61 5.20 -8.75 2.13
CA ALA A 61 4.40 -8.02 1.14
C ALA A 61 3.36 -7.13 1.85
N SER A 62 2.16 -6.97 1.29
CA SER A 62 1.11 -6.11 1.85
C SER A 62 0.53 -6.50 3.21
N THR A 63 0.97 -7.60 3.86
CA THR A 63 0.66 -7.82 5.28
C THR A 63 1.38 -6.81 6.18
N GLN A 64 2.45 -6.16 5.69
CA GLN A 64 3.12 -5.03 6.34
C GLN A 64 2.13 -3.91 6.72
N LYS A 65 1.07 -3.72 5.93
CA LYS A 65 0.02 -2.73 6.18
C LYS A 65 -0.74 -2.95 7.50
N VAL A 66 -0.73 -4.17 8.04
CA VAL A 66 -1.30 -4.46 9.37
C VAL A 66 -0.50 -3.73 10.45
N ILE A 67 0.82 -3.82 10.38
CA ILE A 67 1.74 -3.11 11.29
C ILE A 67 1.58 -1.59 11.13
N THR A 68 1.56 -1.11 9.88
CA THR A 68 1.38 0.31 9.58
C THR A 68 0.08 0.85 10.16
N ALA A 69 -1.03 0.14 9.97
CA ALA A 69 -2.33 0.55 10.51
C ALA A 69 -2.32 0.61 12.05
N LEU A 70 -1.74 -0.40 12.72
CA LEU A 70 -1.68 -0.43 14.17
C LEU A 70 -0.86 0.75 14.71
N ALA A 71 0.34 0.94 14.15
CA ALA A 71 1.21 2.04 14.56
C ALA A 71 0.58 3.41 14.27
N ALA A 72 -0.16 3.53 13.16
CA ALA A 72 -0.88 4.76 12.82
C ALA A 72 -1.98 5.09 13.83
N LEU A 73 -2.81 4.12 14.21
CA LEU A 73 -3.86 4.32 15.21
C LEU A 73 -3.29 4.73 16.57
N ILE A 74 -2.18 4.11 16.99
CA ILE A 74 -1.52 4.45 18.26
C ILE A 74 -0.88 5.84 18.22
N GLN A 75 -0.20 6.21 17.13
CA GLN A 75 0.59 7.44 17.05
C GLN A 75 -0.23 8.68 16.67
N LEU A 76 -1.18 8.52 15.74
CA LEU A 76 -1.92 9.62 15.13
C LEU A 76 -3.37 9.69 15.66
N GLY A 77 -3.93 8.57 16.12
CA GLY A 77 -5.34 8.47 16.51
C GLY A 77 -6.29 8.33 15.30
N PRO A 78 -7.50 7.78 15.52
CA PRO A 78 -8.44 7.48 14.43
C PRO A 78 -8.97 8.73 13.70
N ASP A 79 -8.96 9.88 14.38
CA ASP A 79 -9.51 11.15 13.88
C ASP A 79 -8.48 12.02 13.15
N PHE A 80 -7.22 11.59 13.08
CA PHE A 80 -6.19 12.31 12.33
C PHE A 80 -6.64 12.56 10.89
N ARG A 81 -6.30 13.74 10.35
CA ARG A 81 -6.58 14.11 8.96
C ARG A 81 -5.34 14.70 8.32
N PHE A 82 -5.02 14.25 7.11
CA PHE A 82 -4.07 14.95 6.27
C PHE A 82 -4.65 16.31 5.91
N THR A 83 -3.79 17.33 5.84
CA THR A 83 -4.20 18.71 5.59
C THR A 83 -3.38 19.30 4.45
N THR A 84 -4.05 19.98 3.52
CA THR A 84 -3.45 20.81 2.48
C THR A 84 -3.99 22.22 2.63
N THR A 85 -3.11 23.23 2.55
CA THR A 85 -3.49 24.65 2.73
C THR A 85 -3.01 25.50 1.56
N LEU A 86 -3.77 26.55 1.27
CA LEU A 86 -3.24 27.75 0.64
C LEU A 86 -3.01 28.79 1.73
N GLU A 87 -1.80 29.33 1.76
CA GLU A 87 -1.35 30.33 2.72
C GLU A 87 -0.87 31.58 1.97
N THR A 88 -0.96 32.73 2.64
CA THR A 88 -0.42 33.99 2.14
C THR A 88 0.63 34.52 3.09
N LYS A 89 1.72 35.05 2.54
CA LYS A 89 2.73 35.81 3.29
C LYS A 89 2.89 37.19 2.66
N GLY A 90 2.22 38.17 3.25
CA GLY A 90 2.16 39.53 2.74
C GLY A 90 0.80 40.16 3.00
N ASN A 91 0.67 41.44 2.68
CA ASN A 91 -0.59 42.18 2.81
C ASN A 91 -1.34 42.21 1.48
N VAL A 92 -2.66 42.15 1.54
CA VAL A 92 -3.54 42.33 0.37
C VAL A 92 -4.01 43.77 0.32
N ASP A 93 -3.71 44.47 -0.78
CA ASP A 93 -4.06 45.87 -1.02
C ASP A 93 -4.70 46.00 -2.41
N ASN A 94 -5.94 46.47 -2.48
CA ASN A 94 -6.74 46.56 -3.71
C ASN A 94 -6.74 45.27 -4.56
N GLY A 95 -6.83 44.12 -3.88
CA GLY A 95 -6.81 42.80 -4.49
C GLY A 95 -5.44 42.29 -4.96
N ILE A 96 -4.38 43.05 -4.69
CA ILE A 96 -3.00 42.65 -4.97
C ILE A 96 -2.36 42.17 -3.67
N LEU A 97 -1.98 40.89 -3.62
CA LEU A 97 -1.13 40.36 -2.55
C LEU A 97 0.31 40.83 -2.79
N LYS A 98 0.84 41.65 -1.89
CA LYS A 98 2.25 42.08 -1.87
C LYS A 98 3.08 41.02 -1.14
N GLY A 99 3.39 39.93 -1.83
CA GLY A 99 4.11 38.79 -1.30
C GLY A 99 3.74 37.48 -1.99
N ASP A 100 3.99 36.37 -1.31
CA ASP A 100 3.89 35.02 -1.90
C ASP A 100 2.60 34.29 -1.50
N VAL A 101 2.12 33.43 -2.40
CA VAL A 101 1.16 32.38 -2.08
C VAL A 101 1.92 31.07 -1.89
N ILE A 102 1.61 30.36 -0.81
CA ILE A 102 2.20 29.06 -0.50
C ILE A 102 1.10 28.00 -0.56
N ALA A 103 1.27 27.00 -1.41
CA ALA A 103 0.47 25.78 -1.38
C ALA A 103 1.24 24.72 -0.58
N ARG A 104 0.84 24.51 0.67
CA ARG A 104 1.47 23.55 1.57
C ARG A 104 0.76 22.21 1.49
N PHE A 105 1.46 21.22 0.97
CA PHE A 105 0.95 19.87 0.81
C PHE A 105 1.35 19.00 2.00
N GLY A 106 0.35 18.36 2.63
CA GLY A 106 0.56 17.52 3.81
C GLY A 106 0.72 16.02 3.55
N GLY A 107 0.86 15.58 2.30
CA GLY A 107 0.90 14.15 1.96
C GLY A 107 -0.48 13.48 1.91
N ASP A 108 -1.56 14.23 1.68
CA ASP A 108 -2.92 13.67 1.56
C ASP A 108 -3.04 12.72 0.34
N PRO A 109 -3.20 11.40 0.55
CA PRO A 109 -3.29 10.43 -0.54
C PRO A 109 -4.63 10.49 -1.31
N THR A 110 -5.56 11.34 -0.87
CA THR A 110 -6.92 11.47 -1.40
C THR A 110 -7.20 12.79 -2.10
N LEU A 111 -6.24 13.73 -2.09
CA LEU A 111 -6.41 15.04 -2.68
C LEU A 111 -6.66 14.94 -4.19
N ARG A 112 -7.67 15.68 -4.68
CA ARG A 112 -8.09 15.69 -6.08
C ARG A 112 -7.83 17.03 -6.73
N ARG A 113 -7.80 17.06 -8.07
CA ARG A 113 -7.75 18.32 -8.83
C ARG A 113 -8.86 19.29 -8.44
N GLN A 114 -10.06 18.77 -8.20
CA GLN A 114 -11.20 19.59 -7.77
C GLN A 114 -10.96 20.27 -6.41
N ASP A 115 -10.20 19.66 -5.50
CA ASP A 115 -9.88 20.27 -4.21
C ASP A 115 -8.98 21.49 -4.38
N ILE A 116 -7.98 21.41 -5.27
CA ILE A 116 -7.11 22.54 -5.62
C ILE A 116 -7.96 23.66 -6.23
N ARG A 117 -8.84 23.33 -7.19
CA ARG A 117 -9.77 24.30 -7.79
C ARG A 117 -10.63 25.01 -6.74
N ASN A 118 -11.17 24.27 -5.77
CA ASN A 118 -11.99 24.82 -4.69
C ASN A 118 -11.18 25.74 -3.76
N MET A 119 -9.94 25.37 -3.43
CA MET A 119 -9.05 26.22 -2.62
C MET A 119 -8.68 27.51 -3.36
N VAL A 120 -8.40 27.43 -4.67
CA VAL A 120 -8.15 28.62 -5.51
C VAL A 120 -9.37 29.51 -5.61
N ALA A 121 -10.57 28.94 -5.75
CA ALA A 121 -11.82 29.71 -5.73
C ALA A 121 -12.01 30.44 -4.39
N THR A 122 -11.59 29.82 -3.28
CA THR A 122 -11.61 30.44 -1.94
C THR A 122 -10.59 31.58 -1.84
N LEU A 123 -9.38 31.41 -2.37
CA LEU A 123 -8.37 32.48 -2.48
C LEU A 123 -8.90 33.67 -3.30
N LYS A 124 -9.59 33.41 -4.42
CA LYS A 124 -10.23 34.48 -5.21
C LYS A 124 -11.29 35.21 -4.38
N LYS A 125 -12.12 34.45 -3.65
CA LYS A 125 -13.19 34.99 -2.79
C LYS A 125 -12.64 35.79 -1.60
N SER A 126 -11.43 35.52 -1.14
CA SER A 126 -10.76 36.33 -0.12
C SER A 126 -10.24 37.68 -0.64
N GLY A 127 -10.49 38.00 -1.92
CA GLY A 127 -10.17 39.28 -2.53
C GLY A 127 -8.87 39.28 -3.34
N VAL A 128 -8.12 38.19 -3.40
CA VAL A 128 -6.86 38.13 -4.16
C VAL A 128 -7.15 37.97 -5.65
N THR A 129 -6.75 38.97 -6.44
CA THR A 129 -6.84 38.95 -7.91
C THR A 129 -5.47 38.96 -8.58
N GLN A 130 -4.43 39.42 -7.89
CA GLN A 130 -3.05 39.39 -8.37
C GLN A 130 -2.10 39.07 -7.20
N ILE A 131 -1.03 38.34 -7.51
CA ILE A 131 0.07 38.02 -6.58
C ILE A 131 1.34 38.75 -7.09
N ASP A 132 1.77 39.78 -6.37
CA ASP A 132 3.03 40.50 -6.62
C ASP A 132 4.20 39.76 -5.95
N GLY A 133 4.37 38.50 -6.34
CA GLY A 133 5.33 37.56 -5.77
C GLY A 133 5.26 36.20 -6.45
N ASN A 134 5.82 35.19 -5.79
CA ASN A 134 5.91 33.82 -6.25
C ASN A 134 4.72 32.96 -5.80
N VAL A 135 4.60 31.80 -6.44
CA VAL A 135 3.74 30.71 -5.96
C VAL A 135 4.65 29.57 -5.50
N LEU A 136 4.60 29.24 -4.21
CA LEU A 136 5.49 28.27 -3.58
C LEU A 136 4.77 26.94 -3.38
N ILE A 137 5.34 25.86 -3.89
CA ILE A 137 4.88 24.48 -3.65
C ILE A 137 5.67 23.93 -2.47
N ASP A 138 5.07 24.02 -1.29
CA ASP A 138 5.71 23.59 -0.05
C ASP A 138 5.46 22.10 0.18
N THR A 139 6.57 21.37 0.21
CA THR A 139 6.65 19.91 0.46
C THR A 139 7.48 19.58 1.69
N SER A 140 7.77 20.57 2.54
CA SER A 140 8.68 20.49 3.69
C SER A 140 8.24 19.52 4.78
N ILE A 141 6.98 19.06 4.75
CA ILE A 141 6.50 18.01 5.66
C ILE A 141 7.27 16.70 5.49
N PHE A 142 7.78 16.42 4.30
CA PHE A 142 8.60 15.26 3.98
C PHE A 142 9.95 15.65 3.39
N ALA A 143 10.95 14.79 3.57
CA ALA A 143 12.30 14.98 3.04
C ALA A 143 12.87 13.67 2.47
N SER A 144 14.07 13.77 1.89
CA SER A 144 14.73 12.67 1.17
C SER A 144 13.90 12.21 -0.04
N HIS A 145 14.04 10.94 -0.44
CA HIS A 145 13.35 10.38 -1.60
C HIS A 145 11.89 10.06 -1.28
N ASP A 146 11.01 10.23 -2.27
CA ASP A 146 9.61 9.77 -2.22
C ASP A 146 9.46 8.28 -2.59
N LYS A 147 10.56 7.52 -2.63
CA LYS A 147 10.61 6.08 -2.95
C LYS A 147 11.39 5.37 -1.86
N ALA A 148 10.82 4.31 -1.28
CA ALA A 148 11.48 3.59 -0.20
C ALA A 148 12.65 2.74 -0.71
N PRO A 149 13.65 2.44 0.14
CA PRO A 149 14.74 1.54 -0.24
C PRO A 149 14.20 0.14 -0.53
N GLY A 150 14.70 -0.50 -1.59
CA GLY A 150 14.34 -1.87 -1.96
C GLY A 150 13.11 -2.02 -2.85
N TRP A 151 12.52 -0.92 -3.32
CA TRP A 151 11.47 -0.95 -4.35
C TRP A 151 12.06 -1.35 -5.72
N PRO A 152 11.41 -2.27 -6.46
CA PRO A 152 11.83 -2.60 -7.82
C PRO A 152 11.73 -1.38 -8.74
N TRP A 153 12.83 -1.01 -9.40
CA TRP A 153 12.88 0.18 -10.24
C TRP A 153 11.90 0.12 -11.43
N ASN A 154 11.68 -1.08 -11.97
CA ASN A 154 10.82 -1.33 -13.13
C ASN A 154 9.33 -1.12 -12.83
N ASP A 155 8.93 -1.11 -11.55
CA ASP A 155 7.54 -0.87 -11.16
C ASP A 155 7.26 0.60 -10.88
N LEU A 156 8.29 1.47 -10.83
CA LEU A 156 8.14 2.88 -10.44
C LEU A 156 7.32 3.73 -11.41
N THR A 157 7.07 3.24 -12.62
CA THR A 157 6.17 3.88 -13.59
C THR A 157 4.75 3.35 -13.51
N GLN A 158 4.48 2.31 -12.72
CA GLN A 158 3.14 1.75 -12.55
C GLN A 158 2.40 2.48 -11.41
N CYS A 159 1.12 2.80 -11.61
CA CYS A 159 0.35 3.57 -10.63
C CYS A 159 0.25 2.94 -9.23
N PHE A 160 0.38 1.60 -9.12
CA PHE A 160 0.39 0.96 -7.79
C PHE A 160 1.67 1.26 -6.99
N SER A 161 2.75 1.67 -7.66
CA SER A 161 4.05 2.03 -7.08
C SER A 161 4.37 3.52 -7.29
N ALA A 162 3.34 4.33 -7.56
CA ALA A 162 3.52 5.77 -7.72
C ALA A 162 4.16 6.36 -6.45
N PRO A 163 5.21 7.19 -6.56
CA PRO A 163 5.87 7.80 -5.41
C PRO A 163 4.86 8.48 -4.46
N PRO A 164 4.71 8.02 -3.20
CA PRO A 164 3.79 8.58 -2.22
C PRO A 164 4.32 9.90 -1.64
N ALA A 165 4.52 10.90 -2.51
CA ALA A 165 5.11 12.21 -2.21
C ALA A 165 4.26 13.06 -1.24
N ALA A 166 4.81 14.20 -0.79
CA ALA A 166 4.01 15.19 -0.06
C ALA A 166 2.91 15.78 -0.96
N ALA A 167 3.27 16.11 -2.21
CA ALA A 167 2.34 16.63 -3.21
C ALA A 167 1.75 15.47 -4.03
N ILE A 168 0.51 15.12 -3.70
CA ILE A 168 -0.29 14.10 -4.40
C ILE A 168 -1.54 14.78 -4.95
N VAL A 169 -1.87 14.52 -6.21
CA VAL A 169 -3.15 14.93 -6.80
C VAL A 169 -3.69 13.78 -7.66
N ASP A 170 -4.94 13.39 -7.43
CA ASP A 170 -5.58 12.25 -8.11
C ASP A 170 -4.70 10.99 -8.10
N ARG A 171 -4.11 10.73 -6.93
CA ARG A 171 -3.21 9.60 -6.65
C ARG A 171 -1.92 9.58 -7.47
N ASN A 172 -1.51 10.72 -8.04
CA ASN A 172 -0.30 10.81 -8.88
C ASN A 172 -0.28 9.72 -9.96
N CYS A 173 -1.44 9.47 -10.57
CA CYS A 173 -1.63 8.50 -11.64
C CYS A 173 -2.39 9.18 -12.80
N PHE A 174 -1.93 8.95 -14.02
CA PHE A 174 -2.60 9.44 -15.22
C PHE A 174 -2.70 8.34 -16.27
N SER A 175 -3.67 8.47 -17.17
CA SER A 175 -3.92 7.50 -18.24
C SER A 175 -3.62 8.06 -19.62
N VAL A 176 -3.12 7.21 -20.51
CA VAL A 176 -2.93 7.50 -21.93
C VAL A 176 -3.49 6.38 -22.79
N SER A 177 -3.77 6.68 -24.06
CA SER A 177 -4.14 5.70 -25.07
C SER A 177 -3.07 5.67 -26.16
N LEU A 178 -2.47 4.51 -26.40
CA LEU A 178 -1.49 4.29 -27.46
C LEU A 178 -2.16 3.63 -28.67
N TYR A 179 -2.08 4.28 -29.82
CA TYR A 179 -2.66 3.83 -31.08
C TYR A 179 -1.57 3.34 -32.02
N SER A 180 -1.70 2.12 -32.55
CA SER A 180 -0.86 1.68 -33.67
C SER A 180 -1.15 2.50 -34.92
N ALA A 181 -0.13 2.78 -35.72
CA ALA A 181 -0.28 3.44 -37.01
C ALA A 181 -0.96 2.52 -38.06
N GLN A 182 -1.57 3.13 -39.07
CA GLN A 182 -2.21 2.40 -40.16
C GLN A 182 -1.19 1.71 -41.07
N LYS A 183 -0.04 2.36 -41.30
CA LYS A 183 1.06 1.80 -42.08
C LYS A 183 2.10 1.19 -41.13
N PRO A 184 2.52 -0.07 -41.34
CA PRO A 184 3.62 -0.64 -40.57
C PRO A 184 4.91 0.18 -40.69
N ASN A 185 5.73 0.11 -39.64
CA ASN A 185 6.95 0.89 -39.40
C ASN A 185 6.76 2.40 -39.13
N ASP A 186 5.57 2.97 -39.36
CA ASP A 186 5.26 4.29 -38.86
C ASP A 186 5.14 4.27 -37.31
N LEU A 187 5.42 5.42 -36.69
CA LEU A 187 5.34 5.55 -35.24
C LEU A 187 3.89 5.44 -34.75
N ALA A 188 3.68 4.64 -33.71
CA ALA A 188 2.44 4.67 -32.95
C ALA A 188 2.26 6.06 -32.31
N PHE A 189 1.02 6.52 -32.15
CA PHE A 189 0.73 7.85 -31.60
C PHE A 189 -0.01 7.76 -30.27
N ILE A 190 0.27 8.73 -29.40
CA ILE A 190 -0.24 8.79 -28.03
C ILE A 190 -1.35 9.83 -27.96
N ARG A 191 -2.48 9.48 -27.34
CA ARG A 191 -3.48 10.45 -26.88
C ARG A 191 -3.46 10.54 -25.36
N VAL A 192 -3.36 11.76 -24.86
CA VAL A 192 -3.41 12.11 -23.44
C VAL A 192 -4.35 13.28 -23.26
N ALA A 193 -5.14 13.28 -22.19
CA ALA A 193 -6.05 14.38 -21.92
C ALA A 193 -5.26 15.66 -21.62
N SER A 194 -5.68 16.79 -22.20
CA SER A 194 -4.97 18.08 -22.11
C SER A 194 -4.83 18.63 -20.69
N TYR A 195 -5.66 18.16 -19.77
CA TYR A 195 -5.64 18.57 -18.39
C TYR A 195 -4.57 17.88 -17.54
N TYR A 196 -3.90 16.85 -18.07
CA TYR A 196 -2.73 16.26 -17.42
C TYR A 196 -1.49 17.07 -17.79
N PRO A 197 -0.81 17.75 -16.83
CA PRO A 197 0.43 18.46 -17.09
C PRO A 197 1.63 17.51 -17.19
N VAL A 198 1.58 16.62 -18.18
CA VAL A 198 2.63 15.66 -18.53
C VAL A 198 3.03 15.88 -19.99
N THR A 199 4.23 15.45 -20.37
CA THR A 199 4.66 15.50 -21.77
C THR A 199 4.97 14.09 -22.27
N MET A 200 4.29 13.67 -23.33
CA MET A 200 4.43 12.34 -23.91
C MET A 200 5.20 12.39 -25.23
N PHE A 201 6.13 11.46 -25.41
CA PHE A 201 6.84 11.23 -26.66
C PHE A 201 6.66 9.78 -27.09
N SER A 202 6.51 9.56 -28.40
CA SER A 202 6.46 8.21 -28.96
C SER A 202 7.66 7.98 -29.86
N GLN A 203 8.37 6.89 -29.58
CA GLN A 203 9.37 6.27 -30.45
C GLN A 203 8.97 4.80 -30.72
N VAL A 204 7.69 4.47 -30.52
CA VAL A 204 7.17 3.11 -30.67
C VAL A 204 6.92 2.83 -32.14
N ARG A 205 7.58 1.82 -32.69
CA ARG A 205 7.37 1.37 -34.07
C ARG A 205 6.13 0.48 -34.16
N THR A 206 5.25 0.76 -35.12
CA THR A 206 4.10 -0.11 -35.37
C THR A 206 4.54 -1.34 -36.18
N LEU A 207 4.29 -2.54 -35.67
CA LEU A 207 4.62 -3.79 -36.37
C LEU A 207 3.42 -4.33 -37.16
N PRO A 208 3.63 -4.96 -38.34
CA PRO A 208 2.61 -5.76 -38.99
C PRO A 208 2.06 -6.85 -38.05
N ARG A 209 0.79 -7.23 -38.22
CA ARG A 209 0.24 -8.40 -37.51
C ARG A 209 1.02 -9.66 -37.87
N GLY A 210 1.38 -10.46 -36.87
CA GLY A 210 2.16 -11.70 -37.06
C GLY A 210 3.64 -11.49 -37.36
N SER A 211 4.18 -10.27 -37.20
CA SER A 211 5.61 -10.00 -37.36
C SER A 211 6.46 -10.83 -36.37
N ALA A 212 7.55 -11.42 -36.86
CA ALA A 212 8.52 -12.14 -36.04
C ALA A 212 9.22 -11.23 -35.00
N ASP A 213 9.39 -9.94 -35.32
CA ASP A 213 9.97 -8.94 -34.40
C ASP A 213 9.16 -8.80 -33.10
N ALA A 214 7.87 -9.15 -33.12
CA ALA A 214 6.99 -9.02 -31.95
C ALA A 214 7.39 -9.95 -30.79
N GLN A 215 8.23 -10.97 -31.04
CA GLN A 215 8.63 -11.91 -30.00
C GLN A 215 9.58 -11.29 -28.96
N TYR A 216 10.47 -10.38 -29.39
CA TYR A 216 11.52 -9.83 -28.54
C TYR A 216 11.60 -8.30 -28.57
N CYS A 217 10.73 -7.63 -29.34
CA CYS A 217 10.61 -6.18 -29.30
C CYS A 217 9.60 -5.78 -28.22
N GLU A 218 10.11 -5.35 -27.08
CA GLU A 218 9.32 -4.90 -25.93
C GLU A 218 8.56 -3.61 -26.21
N LEU A 219 7.61 -3.29 -25.33
CA LEU A 219 6.97 -1.98 -25.23
C LEU A 219 7.32 -1.37 -23.87
N ASP A 220 8.19 -0.39 -23.88
CA ASP A 220 8.75 0.22 -22.67
C ASP A 220 8.29 1.67 -22.47
N VAL A 221 8.39 2.12 -21.21
CA VAL A 221 8.23 3.52 -20.82
C VAL A 221 9.49 4.01 -20.12
N VAL A 222 10.04 5.11 -20.63
CA VAL A 222 11.22 5.77 -20.06
C VAL A 222 10.78 7.11 -19.45
N PRO A 223 10.75 7.23 -18.11
CA PRO A 223 10.47 8.51 -17.47
C PRO A 223 11.70 9.43 -17.56
N GLY A 224 11.45 10.72 -17.80
CA GLY A 224 12.43 11.79 -17.74
C GLY A 224 12.01 12.89 -16.78
N ASP A 225 12.83 13.94 -16.70
CA ASP A 225 12.59 15.07 -15.80
C ASP A 225 11.27 15.77 -16.10
N LEU A 226 10.70 16.42 -15.07
CA LEU A 226 9.49 17.24 -15.18
C LEU A 226 8.31 16.49 -15.80
N ASN A 227 8.10 15.24 -15.39
CA ASN A 227 6.98 14.38 -15.84
C ASN A 227 6.92 14.23 -17.37
N ARG A 228 8.09 14.07 -18.00
CA ARG A 228 8.24 13.65 -19.39
C ARG A 228 8.27 12.12 -19.46
N TYR A 229 7.61 11.53 -20.45
CA TYR A 229 7.59 10.09 -20.66
C TYR A 229 7.78 9.79 -22.13
N THR A 230 8.74 8.91 -22.43
CA THR A 230 8.97 8.40 -23.79
C THR A 230 8.55 6.94 -23.86
N LEU A 231 7.62 6.61 -24.75
CA LEU A 231 7.32 5.22 -25.08
C LEU A 231 8.26 4.74 -26.18
N THR A 232 8.88 3.58 -25.98
CA THR A 232 9.88 3.01 -26.90
C THR A 232 9.54 1.57 -27.28
N GLY A 233 10.19 1.05 -28.32
CA GLY A 233 10.05 -0.34 -28.72
C GLY A 233 8.97 -0.54 -29.78
N CYS A 234 8.12 -1.55 -29.61
CA CYS A 234 7.20 -1.99 -30.66
C CYS A 234 5.75 -2.17 -30.21
N LEU A 235 4.81 -1.95 -31.14
CA LEU A 235 3.40 -2.28 -30.94
C LEU A 235 2.83 -2.96 -32.20
N PRO A 236 2.39 -4.23 -32.12
CA PRO A 236 1.67 -4.87 -33.21
C PRO A 236 0.37 -4.13 -33.56
N GLN A 237 0.06 -4.03 -34.85
CA GLN A 237 -1.16 -3.42 -35.34
C GLN A 237 -2.41 -4.00 -34.69
N ARG A 238 -3.24 -3.12 -34.13
CA ARG A 238 -4.46 -3.43 -33.39
C ARG A 238 -5.60 -2.50 -33.80
N ALA A 239 -6.83 -2.99 -33.67
CA ALA A 239 -8.02 -2.19 -33.97
C ALA A 239 -8.27 -1.15 -32.86
N ASP A 240 -8.19 -1.60 -31.60
CA ASP A 240 -8.43 -0.76 -30.43
C ASP A 240 -7.14 -0.17 -29.89
N PRO A 241 -7.17 1.04 -29.31
CA PRO A 241 -6.01 1.60 -28.62
C PRO A 241 -5.63 0.74 -27.41
N LEU A 242 -4.33 0.70 -27.09
CA LEU A 242 -3.84 0.12 -25.85
C LEU A 242 -3.99 1.15 -24.71
N PRO A 243 -4.85 0.92 -23.71
CA PRO A 243 -4.91 1.77 -22.53
C PRO A 243 -3.67 1.52 -21.66
N LEU A 244 -3.03 2.61 -21.24
CA LEU A 244 -1.88 2.59 -20.34
C LEU A 244 -2.11 3.57 -19.21
N ALA A 245 -1.57 3.28 -18.03
CA ALA A 245 -1.62 4.17 -16.88
C ALA A 245 -0.23 4.26 -16.25
N PHE A 246 0.22 5.48 -15.98
CA PHE A 246 1.56 5.76 -15.49
C PHE A 246 1.52 6.57 -14.19
N ALA A 247 2.47 6.25 -13.31
CA ALA A 247 2.75 7.04 -12.13
C ALA A 247 3.40 8.38 -12.50
N ILE A 248 3.06 9.43 -11.76
CA ILE A 248 3.73 10.73 -11.78
C ILE A 248 5.03 10.62 -10.97
N GLN A 249 6.17 10.97 -11.58
CA GLN A 249 7.48 10.84 -10.94
C GLN A 249 7.87 12.07 -10.10
N ASP A 250 7.45 13.27 -10.52
CA ASP A 250 7.64 14.53 -9.80
C ASP A 250 6.28 15.13 -9.42
N GLY A 251 5.77 14.72 -8.27
CA GLY A 251 4.48 15.16 -7.74
C GLY A 251 4.43 16.66 -7.43
N ALA A 252 5.55 17.28 -7.06
CA ALA A 252 5.59 18.72 -6.75
C ALA A 252 5.42 19.56 -8.02
N SER A 253 6.16 19.22 -9.09
CA SER A 253 5.99 19.89 -10.39
C SER A 253 4.60 19.65 -10.98
N TYR A 254 4.06 18.44 -10.83
CA TYR A 254 2.71 18.09 -11.29
C TYR A 254 1.63 18.92 -10.58
N ALA A 255 1.65 18.94 -9.25
CA ALA A 255 0.71 19.72 -8.45
C ALA A 255 0.87 21.23 -8.67
N GLY A 256 2.10 21.73 -8.83
CA GLY A 256 2.37 23.12 -9.18
C GLY A 256 1.78 23.52 -10.53
N ALA A 257 1.94 22.67 -11.55
CA ALA A 257 1.34 22.91 -12.86
C ALA A 257 -0.19 22.93 -12.82
N ILE A 258 -0.81 22.05 -12.03
CA ILE A 258 -2.26 22.08 -11.77
C ILE A 258 -2.65 23.39 -11.10
N LEU A 259 -1.99 23.76 -10.00
CA LEU A 259 -2.29 25.00 -9.28
C LEU A 259 -2.17 26.24 -10.16
N LYS A 260 -1.12 26.32 -10.99
CA LYS A 260 -0.96 27.40 -11.97
C LYS A 260 -2.13 27.48 -12.95
N GLN A 261 -2.58 26.33 -13.46
CA GLN A 261 -3.72 26.30 -14.36
C GLN A 261 -5.00 26.75 -13.66
N GLU A 262 -5.27 26.26 -12.45
CA GLU A 262 -6.46 26.65 -11.68
C GLU A 262 -6.45 28.15 -11.29
N LEU A 263 -5.28 28.71 -10.93
CA LEU A 263 -5.11 30.15 -10.71
C LEU A 263 -5.45 30.96 -11.96
N LYS A 264 -4.93 30.53 -13.12
CA LYS A 264 -5.21 31.17 -14.41
C LYS A 264 -6.70 31.10 -14.76
N GLU A 265 -7.35 29.96 -14.57
CA GLU A 265 -8.79 29.78 -14.81
C GLU A 265 -9.65 30.63 -13.87
N ALA A 266 -9.21 30.86 -12.64
CA ALA A 266 -9.86 31.78 -11.69
C ALA A 266 -9.56 33.27 -11.96
N GLY A 267 -8.78 33.59 -13.00
CA GLY A 267 -8.35 34.94 -13.30
C GLY A 267 -7.51 35.56 -12.19
N ILE A 268 -6.62 34.77 -11.58
CA ILE A 268 -5.58 35.25 -10.65
C ILE A 268 -4.24 35.23 -11.39
N THR A 269 -3.61 36.39 -11.53
CA THR A 269 -2.26 36.51 -12.11
C THR A 269 -1.20 36.52 -11.03
N TYR A 270 0.03 36.12 -11.36
CA TYR A 270 1.18 36.27 -10.48
C TYR A 270 2.40 36.73 -11.27
N ARG A 271 3.24 37.59 -10.68
CA ARG A 271 4.41 38.18 -11.38
C ARG A 271 5.68 37.34 -11.26
N GLY A 272 5.83 36.59 -10.18
CA GLY A 272 6.98 35.73 -9.95
C GLY A 272 6.90 34.40 -10.70
N THR A 273 7.53 33.37 -10.15
CA THR A 273 7.54 32.03 -10.72
C THR A 273 6.95 31.00 -9.76
N LEU A 274 6.72 29.79 -10.28
CA LEU A 274 6.48 28.62 -9.43
C LEU A 274 7.82 28.14 -8.89
N LEU A 275 7.94 28.06 -7.56
CA LEU A 275 9.14 27.56 -6.89
C LEU A 275 8.77 26.42 -5.94
N ARG A 276 9.67 25.45 -5.78
CA ARG A 276 9.50 24.41 -4.77
C ARG A 276 10.13 24.87 -3.46
N GLN A 277 9.40 24.69 -2.36
CA GLN A 277 9.86 24.96 -1.02
C GLN A 277 9.98 23.63 -0.24
N THR A 278 11.18 23.35 0.27
CA THR A 278 11.51 22.06 0.89
C THR A 278 11.99 22.18 2.33
N GLN A 279 12.38 23.38 2.76
CA GLN A 279 12.82 23.64 4.12
C GLN A 279 11.63 23.98 5.02
N VAL A 280 11.70 23.52 6.27
CA VAL A 280 10.73 23.88 7.30
C VAL A 280 10.70 25.40 7.46
N ASN A 281 9.50 25.95 7.65
CA ASN A 281 9.26 27.38 7.72
C ASN A 281 7.99 27.66 8.51
N GLU A 282 7.91 28.84 9.10
CA GLU A 282 6.70 29.30 9.77
C GLU A 282 5.54 29.40 8.77
N PRO A 283 4.34 28.90 9.11
CA PRO A 283 3.16 29.01 8.26
C PRO A 283 2.80 30.48 7.96
N GLY A 284 2.22 30.72 6.78
CA GLY A 284 1.56 31.99 6.47
C GLY A 284 0.14 32.04 7.02
N THR A 285 -0.62 33.08 6.65
CA THR A 285 -2.05 33.15 6.94
C THR A 285 -2.79 32.16 6.04
N ILE A 286 -3.43 31.15 6.64
CA ILE A 286 -4.24 30.17 5.91
C ILE A 286 -5.49 30.85 5.34
N VAL A 287 -5.63 30.85 4.02
CA VAL A 287 -6.78 31.42 3.31
C VAL A 287 -7.74 30.36 2.78
N ALA A 288 -7.25 29.14 2.56
CA ALA A 288 -8.06 27.99 2.19
C ALA A 288 -7.42 26.69 2.71
N SER A 289 -8.23 25.67 2.97
CA SER A 289 -7.73 24.37 3.41
C SER A 289 -8.62 23.23 2.93
N LYS A 290 -8.02 22.07 2.73
CA LYS A 290 -8.69 20.79 2.53
C LYS A 290 -8.13 19.77 3.52
N GLN A 291 -9.03 19.07 4.20
CA GLN A 291 -8.68 17.93 5.04
C GLN A 291 -9.17 16.61 4.44
N SER A 292 -8.39 15.54 4.57
CA SER A 292 -8.80 14.18 4.17
C SER A 292 -10.00 13.68 5.01
N ALA A 293 -10.53 12.51 4.67
CA ALA A 293 -11.34 11.73 5.61
C ALA A 293 -10.52 11.40 6.88
N PRO A 294 -11.18 11.05 8.01
CA PRO A 294 -10.49 10.55 9.20
C PRO A 294 -9.56 9.38 8.88
N LEU A 295 -8.47 9.25 9.65
CA LEU A 295 -7.48 8.22 9.44
C LEU A 295 -8.08 6.82 9.48
N HIS A 296 -9.04 6.53 10.37
CA HIS A 296 -9.69 5.22 10.41
C HIS A 296 -10.34 4.84 9.06
N ASP A 297 -11.01 5.77 8.39
CA ASP A 297 -11.59 5.54 7.06
C ASP A 297 -10.51 5.28 6.00
N LEU A 298 -9.39 6.02 6.07
CA LEU A 298 -8.26 5.82 5.16
C LEU A 298 -7.59 4.46 5.40
N LEU A 299 -7.41 4.05 6.67
CA LEU A 299 -6.86 2.75 7.04
C LEU A 299 -7.79 1.61 6.61
N LYS A 300 -9.12 1.80 6.68
CA LYS A 300 -10.09 0.86 6.13
C LYS A 300 -9.92 0.70 4.63
N ILE A 301 -9.79 1.79 3.87
CA ILE A 301 -9.50 1.73 2.43
C ILE A 301 -8.17 1.00 2.19
N MET A 302 -7.14 1.36 2.94
CA MET A 302 -5.81 0.76 2.85
C MET A 302 -5.83 -0.75 3.06
N LEU A 303 -6.51 -1.23 4.10
CA LEU A 303 -6.55 -2.65 4.43
C LEU A 303 -7.46 -3.43 3.46
N LYS A 304 -8.65 -2.89 3.13
CA LYS A 304 -9.59 -3.54 2.19
C LYS A 304 -9.05 -3.61 0.76
N LYS A 305 -8.49 -2.52 0.25
CA LYS A 305 -8.05 -2.37 -1.15
C LYS A 305 -6.55 -2.55 -1.34
N SER A 306 -5.80 -2.76 -0.26
CA SER A 306 -4.34 -2.89 -0.28
C SER A 306 -3.64 -1.65 -0.84
N ASP A 307 -4.12 -0.47 -0.47
CA ASP A 307 -3.66 0.81 -1.00
C ASP A 307 -2.23 1.15 -0.55
N ASN A 308 -1.27 1.15 -1.48
CA ASN A 308 0.14 1.45 -1.18
C ASN A 308 0.35 2.94 -0.85
N MET A 309 -0.38 3.83 -1.54
CA MET A 309 -0.21 5.27 -1.37
C MET A 309 -0.67 5.72 0.01
N ILE A 310 -1.81 5.22 0.49
CA ILE A 310 -2.26 5.48 1.86
C ILE A 310 -1.24 4.91 2.87
N ALA A 311 -0.78 3.68 2.67
CA ALA A 311 0.15 3.05 3.60
C ALA A 311 1.45 3.84 3.78
N ASP A 312 2.03 4.31 2.69
CA ASP A 312 3.34 4.95 2.74
C ASP A 312 3.31 6.46 3.06
N THR A 313 2.22 7.15 2.73
CA THR A 313 1.98 8.52 3.23
C THR A 313 1.78 8.49 4.74
N VAL A 314 0.96 7.56 5.25
CA VAL A 314 0.78 7.34 6.70
C VAL A 314 2.11 6.95 7.35
N PHE A 315 2.91 6.07 6.74
CA PHE A 315 4.18 5.62 7.30
C PHE A 315 5.18 6.76 7.53
N ARG A 316 5.36 7.66 6.54
CA ARG A 316 6.22 8.83 6.72
C ARG A 316 5.61 9.86 7.68
N MET A 317 4.28 9.97 7.72
CA MET A 317 3.56 10.83 8.67
C MET A 317 3.77 10.37 10.12
N ILE A 318 3.75 9.06 10.39
CA ILE A 318 4.07 8.50 11.72
C ILE A 318 5.47 8.97 12.17
N GLY A 319 6.46 8.85 11.29
CA GLY A 319 7.84 9.31 11.57
C GLY A 319 7.93 10.81 11.78
N HIS A 320 7.21 11.59 10.97
CA HIS A 320 7.14 13.04 11.10
C HIS A 320 6.59 13.47 12.47
N VAL A 321 5.42 12.95 12.85
CA VAL A 321 4.73 13.33 14.08
C VAL A 321 5.50 12.85 15.32
N ARG A 322 6.03 11.63 15.30
CA ARG A 322 6.73 11.08 16.48
C ARG A 322 8.00 11.84 16.82
N PHE A 323 8.75 12.29 15.82
CA PHE A 323 10.08 12.88 16.01
C PHE A 323 10.14 14.39 15.76
N ASN A 324 9.03 15.00 15.32
CA ASN A 324 8.97 16.42 14.96
C ASN A 324 10.06 16.83 13.95
N VAL A 325 10.23 16.02 12.90
CA VAL A 325 11.18 16.25 11.79
C VAL A 325 10.46 16.04 10.46
N PRO A 326 10.94 16.56 9.33
CA PRO A 326 10.42 16.16 8.02
C PRO A 326 10.41 14.63 7.86
N GLY A 327 9.25 14.08 7.50
CA GLY A 327 9.05 12.63 7.43
C GLY A 327 9.95 11.99 6.37
N THR A 328 10.65 10.93 6.76
CA THR A 328 11.50 10.11 5.89
C THR A 328 11.17 8.64 6.11
N TRP A 329 11.59 7.77 5.19
CA TRP A 329 11.43 6.31 5.35
C TRP A 329 12.14 5.78 6.60
N ARG A 330 13.33 6.30 6.89
CA ARG A 330 14.09 5.91 8.09
C ARG A 330 13.37 6.35 9.38
N ALA A 331 12.92 7.60 9.44
CA ALA A 331 12.12 8.09 10.57
C ALA A 331 10.82 7.29 10.73
N GLY A 332 10.15 6.91 9.64
CA GLY A 332 8.98 6.02 9.69
C GLY A 332 9.30 4.65 10.27
N SER A 333 10.42 4.05 9.84
CA SER A 333 10.89 2.75 10.34
C SER A 333 11.20 2.77 11.84
N ASP A 334 11.99 3.77 12.27
CA ASP A 334 12.36 3.96 13.66
C ASP A 334 11.11 4.21 14.52
N ALA A 335 10.17 5.02 14.04
CA ALA A 335 8.96 5.33 14.76
C ALA A 335 8.06 4.10 14.93
N VAL A 336 7.77 3.37 13.85
CA VAL A 336 6.94 2.16 13.92
C VAL A 336 7.53 1.12 14.86
N ARG A 337 8.85 0.89 14.80
CA ARG A 337 9.56 0.00 15.73
C ARG A 337 9.37 0.44 17.18
N GLN A 338 9.60 1.72 17.47
CA GLN A 338 9.44 2.23 18.84
C GLN A 338 7.99 2.15 19.32
N ILE A 339 7.02 2.43 18.45
CA ILE A 339 5.59 2.33 18.75
C ILE A 339 5.23 0.91 19.17
N LEU A 340 5.60 -0.08 18.36
CA LEU A 340 5.32 -1.48 18.66
C LEU A 340 5.95 -1.90 19.99
N ARG A 341 7.20 -1.51 20.25
CA ARG A 341 7.89 -1.89 21.49
C ARG A 341 7.31 -1.21 22.73
N GLN A 342 7.12 0.10 22.68
CA GLN A 342 6.82 0.90 23.87
C GLN A 342 5.31 0.95 24.17
N GLN A 343 4.46 0.97 23.16
CA GLN A 343 3.00 1.07 23.32
C GLN A 343 2.30 -0.29 23.19
N ALA A 344 2.82 -1.20 22.37
CA ALA A 344 2.21 -2.53 22.18
C ALA A 344 2.95 -3.67 22.91
N GLY A 345 4.11 -3.40 23.52
CA GLY A 345 4.91 -4.42 24.21
C GLY A 345 5.58 -5.44 23.28
N ILE A 346 5.66 -5.15 21.98
CA ILE A 346 6.14 -6.07 20.94
C ILE A 346 7.59 -5.73 20.59
N ASP A 347 8.53 -6.56 21.02
CA ASP A 347 9.91 -6.49 20.51
C ASP A 347 10.01 -7.19 19.16
N ILE A 348 10.20 -6.41 18.10
CA ILE A 348 10.33 -6.95 16.75
C ILE A 348 11.74 -7.47 16.43
N GLY A 349 12.71 -7.36 17.35
CA GLY A 349 14.05 -7.94 17.20
C GLY A 349 14.75 -7.53 15.90
N ASN A 350 15.22 -8.52 15.15
CA ASN A 350 15.91 -8.34 13.86
C ASN A 350 14.97 -8.10 12.65
N THR A 351 13.69 -7.83 12.88
CA THR A 351 12.73 -7.42 11.83
C THR A 351 13.24 -6.21 11.05
N ILE A 352 13.05 -6.19 9.74
CA ILE A 352 13.35 -5.05 8.88
C ILE A 352 12.04 -4.43 8.38
N ILE A 353 11.81 -3.17 8.74
CA ILE A 353 10.69 -2.37 8.23
C ILE A 353 11.29 -1.27 7.35
N ALA A 354 11.13 -1.39 6.03
CA ALA A 354 11.68 -0.42 5.08
C ALA A 354 10.63 0.61 4.62
N ASP A 355 9.35 0.23 4.64
CA ASP A 355 8.20 1.03 4.21
C ASP A 355 6.92 0.60 4.96
N GLY A 356 5.80 1.27 4.67
CA GLY A 356 4.49 0.96 5.24
C GLY A 356 3.65 0.02 4.37
N SER A 357 3.90 0.00 3.07
CA SER A 357 3.11 -0.77 2.10
C SER A 357 3.55 -2.23 1.96
N GLY A 358 4.78 -2.57 2.28
CA GLY A 358 5.40 -3.86 2.01
C GLY A 358 5.78 -4.06 0.55
N LEU A 359 6.00 -2.98 -0.21
CA LEU A 359 6.52 -3.05 -1.58
C LEU A 359 8.01 -3.38 -1.60
N SER A 360 8.76 -2.93 -0.59
CA SER A 360 10.19 -3.15 -0.49
C SER A 360 10.54 -4.62 -0.34
N ARG A 361 11.53 -5.05 -1.13
CA ARG A 361 12.16 -6.37 -1.00
C ARG A 361 13.09 -6.45 0.22
N HIS A 362 13.30 -5.34 0.93
CA HIS A 362 14.08 -5.34 2.17
C HIS A 362 13.24 -5.65 3.41
N ASN A 363 11.89 -5.58 3.34
CA ASN A 363 11.07 -5.94 4.48
C ASN A 363 11.28 -7.41 4.83
N LEU A 364 11.61 -7.69 6.08
CA LEU A 364 11.78 -9.05 6.60
C LEU A 364 11.11 -9.13 7.97
N ILE A 365 10.19 -10.09 8.13
CA ILE A 365 9.51 -10.34 9.40
C ILE A 365 9.13 -11.82 9.51
N ALA A 366 9.27 -12.40 10.70
CA ALA A 366 8.87 -13.76 10.99
C ALA A 366 7.35 -13.85 11.28
N PRO A 367 6.67 -14.95 10.96
CA PRO A 367 5.28 -15.19 11.37
C PRO A 367 5.04 -14.99 12.86
N ALA A 368 5.97 -15.39 13.73
CA ALA A 368 5.88 -15.21 15.18
C ALA A 368 5.85 -13.74 15.59
N THR A 369 6.58 -12.86 14.91
CA THR A 369 6.55 -11.41 15.17
C THR A 369 5.23 -10.80 14.69
N MET A 370 4.76 -11.16 13.49
CA MET A 370 3.44 -10.71 13.01
C MET A 370 2.31 -11.27 13.89
N MET A 371 2.46 -12.47 14.45
CA MET A 371 1.49 -13.08 15.37
C MET A 371 1.32 -12.22 16.63
N GLN A 372 2.42 -11.72 17.22
CA GLN A 372 2.33 -10.80 18.38
C GLN A 372 1.50 -9.55 18.06
N VAL A 373 1.68 -8.99 16.85
CA VAL A 373 0.88 -7.85 16.36
C VAL A 373 -0.60 -8.21 16.25
N LEU A 374 -0.93 -9.37 15.68
CA LEU A 374 -2.32 -9.84 15.58
C LEU A 374 -2.95 -10.14 16.94
N GLN A 375 -2.20 -10.70 17.89
CA GLN A 375 -2.65 -10.94 19.25
C GLN A 375 -2.97 -9.62 19.96
N TYR A 376 -2.09 -8.62 19.85
CA TYR A 376 -2.34 -7.28 20.40
C TYR A 376 -3.60 -6.65 19.80
N ILE A 377 -3.74 -6.71 18.47
CA ILE A 377 -4.93 -6.21 17.77
C ILE A 377 -6.20 -6.88 18.29
N ALA A 378 -6.21 -8.20 18.41
CA ALA A 378 -7.39 -8.93 18.88
C ALA A 378 -7.73 -8.62 20.35
N GLN A 379 -6.72 -8.45 21.20
CA GLN A 379 -6.91 -8.09 22.61
C GLN A 379 -7.51 -6.68 22.78
N HIS A 380 -7.18 -5.74 21.88
CA HIS A 380 -7.59 -4.34 21.94
C HIS A 380 -8.60 -3.95 20.85
N ASP A 381 -9.28 -4.92 20.22
CA ASP A 381 -10.15 -4.64 19.06
C ASP A 381 -11.37 -3.77 19.43
N ASN A 382 -11.83 -3.81 20.68
CA ASN A 382 -12.90 -2.93 21.17
C ASN A 382 -12.49 -1.45 21.16
N GLU A 383 -11.20 -1.15 21.33
CA GLU A 383 -10.65 0.20 21.33
C GLU A 383 -10.25 0.63 19.91
N LEU A 384 -9.63 -0.28 19.16
CA LEU A 384 -9.06 0.01 17.84
C LEU A 384 -10.08 -0.08 16.70
N ASN A 385 -11.15 -0.88 16.87
CA ASN A 385 -12.06 -1.29 15.81
C ASN A 385 -11.30 -1.69 14.53
N PHE A 386 -10.32 -2.58 14.69
CA PHE A 386 -9.33 -2.89 13.66
C PHE A 386 -9.80 -4.02 12.76
N ILE A 387 -10.33 -5.10 13.36
CA ILE A 387 -10.66 -6.33 12.62
C ILE A 387 -11.70 -6.06 11.54
N SER A 388 -12.63 -5.12 11.77
CA SER A 388 -13.63 -4.70 10.79
C SER A 388 -13.04 -4.05 9.53
N MET A 389 -11.83 -3.50 9.62
CA MET A 389 -11.11 -2.91 8.49
C MET A 389 -10.46 -3.96 7.58
N LEU A 390 -10.22 -5.18 8.07
CA LEU A 390 -9.61 -6.25 7.27
C LEU A 390 -10.61 -6.81 6.25
N PRO A 391 -10.17 -7.18 5.03
CA PRO A 391 -11.03 -7.89 4.07
C PRO A 391 -11.72 -9.09 4.72
N LEU A 392 -13.03 -9.22 4.50
CA LEU A 392 -13.84 -10.35 4.95
C LEU A 392 -14.06 -11.32 3.79
N ALA A 393 -13.64 -12.57 3.95
CA ALA A 393 -13.74 -13.60 2.92
C ALA A 393 -15.18 -13.77 2.41
N GLY A 394 -15.38 -13.70 1.09
CA GLY A 394 -16.71 -13.81 0.45
C GLY A 394 -17.51 -12.51 0.39
N TYR A 395 -17.05 -11.42 1.01
CA TYR A 395 -17.81 -10.16 1.09
C TYR A 395 -17.09 -9.01 0.39
N ASP A 396 -15.85 -8.71 0.77
CA ASP A 396 -15.22 -7.47 0.35
C ASP A 396 -13.68 -7.51 0.25
N GLY A 397 -13.14 -6.39 -0.22
CA GLY A 397 -11.71 -6.18 -0.38
C GLY A 397 -11.04 -7.25 -1.23
N SER A 398 -9.77 -7.53 -0.91
CA SER A 398 -8.98 -8.55 -1.62
C SER A 398 -9.41 -10.00 -1.35
N LEU A 399 -10.40 -10.23 -0.48
CA LEU A 399 -10.93 -11.57 -0.17
C LEU A 399 -12.37 -11.77 -0.63
N GLN A 400 -12.95 -10.83 -1.37
CA GLN A 400 -14.30 -10.94 -1.93
C GLN A 400 -14.49 -12.28 -2.68
N TYR A 401 -13.48 -12.71 -3.43
CA TYR A 401 -13.39 -14.07 -3.93
C TYR A 401 -11.95 -14.60 -3.89
N ARG A 402 -11.62 -15.32 -2.81
CA ARG A 402 -10.38 -16.11 -2.72
C ARG A 402 -10.75 -17.59 -2.77
N ALA A 403 -10.60 -18.19 -3.94
CA ALA A 403 -11.11 -19.55 -4.23
C ALA A 403 -10.70 -20.61 -3.18
N GLY A 404 -9.48 -20.52 -2.62
CA GLY A 404 -9.05 -21.42 -1.54
C GLY A 404 -9.91 -21.31 -0.27
N LEU A 405 -10.16 -20.09 0.19
CA LEU A 405 -11.02 -19.83 1.36
C LEU A 405 -12.49 -20.20 1.08
N HIS A 406 -12.97 -19.88 -0.11
CA HIS A 406 -14.32 -20.23 -0.53
C HIS A 406 -14.53 -21.76 -0.53
N GLN A 407 -13.62 -22.51 -1.15
CA GLN A 407 -13.67 -23.98 -1.20
C GLN A 407 -13.45 -24.63 0.17
N ALA A 408 -12.73 -23.97 1.08
CA ALA A 408 -12.61 -24.40 2.48
C ALA A 408 -13.92 -24.25 3.27
N GLY A 409 -14.90 -23.50 2.76
CA GLY A 409 -16.17 -23.24 3.44
C GLY A 409 -16.07 -22.17 4.53
N VAL A 410 -15.11 -21.25 4.43
CA VAL A 410 -14.80 -20.25 5.49
C VAL A 410 -15.15 -18.80 5.10
N ASP A 411 -16.00 -18.61 4.09
CA ASP A 411 -16.56 -17.30 3.77
C ASP A 411 -17.36 -16.74 4.97
N GLY A 412 -17.18 -15.46 5.26
CA GLY A 412 -17.71 -14.80 6.46
C GLY A 412 -17.04 -15.21 7.77
N LYS A 413 -16.04 -16.10 7.75
CA LYS A 413 -15.32 -16.56 8.94
C LYS A 413 -13.88 -16.07 9.02
N VAL A 414 -13.33 -15.59 7.90
CA VAL A 414 -11.94 -15.10 7.80
C VAL A 414 -11.88 -13.60 7.55
N SER A 415 -11.26 -12.87 8.46
CA SER A 415 -10.89 -11.46 8.31
C SER A 415 -9.38 -11.35 8.21
N ALA A 416 -8.83 -11.12 7.02
CA ALA A 416 -7.38 -11.17 6.82
C ALA A 416 -6.85 -10.23 5.74
N LYS A 417 -5.64 -9.73 5.97
CA LYS A 417 -4.90 -8.93 4.99
C LYS A 417 -4.12 -9.85 4.06
N THR A 418 -4.29 -9.63 2.76
CA THR A 418 -3.48 -10.27 1.72
C THR A 418 -2.11 -9.60 1.56
N GLY A 419 -1.09 -10.40 1.26
CA GLY A 419 0.20 -9.92 0.75
C GLY A 419 0.52 -10.62 -0.56
N SER A 420 0.68 -9.87 -1.65
CA SER A 420 1.02 -10.46 -2.95
C SER A 420 2.06 -9.63 -3.68
N LEU A 421 3.12 -10.30 -4.11
CA LEU A 421 4.17 -9.80 -4.99
C LEU A 421 4.51 -10.93 -5.96
N GLN A 422 5.35 -10.66 -6.97
CA GLN A 422 5.91 -11.76 -7.76
C GLN A 422 6.58 -12.78 -6.82
N GLY A 423 6.10 -14.02 -6.88
CA GLY A 423 6.58 -15.14 -6.08
C GLY A 423 6.09 -15.22 -4.63
N VAL A 424 5.17 -14.34 -4.18
CA VAL A 424 4.73 -14.24 -2.77
C VAL A 424 3.20 -14.25 -2.66
N TYR A 425 2.65 -15.09 -1.77
CA TYR A 425 1.20 -15.28 -1.53
C TYR A 425 0.87 -15.41 -0.04
N ASN A 426 0.85 -14.28 0.65
CA ASN A 426 0.68 -14.23 2.10
C ASN A 426 -0.77 -13.94 2.51
N LEU A 427 -1.10 -14.37 3.73
CA LEU A 427 -2.28 -13.96 4.49
C LEU A 427 -1.90 -13.76 5.96
N ALA A 428 -2.42 -12.71 6.59
CA ALA A 428 -2.30 -12.49 8.03
C ALA A 428 -3.64 -11.94 8.57
N GLY A 429 -4.19 -12.57 9.60
CA GLY A 429 -5.48 -12.15 10.15
C GLY A 429 -6.09 -13.16 11.10
N PHE A 430 -7.42 -13.24 11.06
CA PHE A 430 -8.23 -13.98 12.02
C PHE A 430 -9.20 -14.92 11.34
N ILE A 431 -9.44 -16.08 11.96
CA ILE A 431 -10.47 -17.04 11.58
C ILE A 431 -11.33 -17.37 12.79
N THR A 432 -12.65 -17.42 12.60
CA THR A 432 -13.59 -17.99 13.57
C THR A 432 -13.87 -19.43 13.17
N THR A 433 -13.53 -20.39 14.03
CA THR A 433 -13.59 -21.82 13.74
C THR A 433 -14.97 -22.42 14.00
N ALA A 434 -15.15 -23.71 13.73
CA ALA A 434 -16.44 -24.39 13.89
C ALA A 434 -16.93 -24.40 15.34
N SER A 435 -16.02 -24.41 16.32
CA SER A 435 -16.35 -24.28 17.75
C SER A 435 -16.78 -22.86 18.15
N GLY A 436 -16.67 -21.89 17.24
CA GLY A 436 -16.85 -20.47 17.53
C GLY A 436 -15.59 -19.78 18.09
N GLN A 437 -14.49 -20.52 18.27
CA GLN A 437 -13.23 -19.97 18.74
C GLN A 437 -12.60 -19.05 17.69
N ARG A 438 -12.10 -17.89 18.12
CA ARG A 438 -11.28 -17.01 17.27
C ARG A 438 -9.81 -17.41 17.37
N MET A 439 -9.17 -17.55 16.23
CA MET A 439 -7.72 -17.79 16.11
C MET A 439 -7.10 -16.70 15.24
N ALA A 440 -5.90 -16.25 15.62
CA ALA A 440 -5.02 -15.49 14.75
C ALA A 440 -4.18 -16.46 13.90
N PHE A 441 -3.84 -16.05 12.69
CA PHE A 441 -2.97 -16.82 11.81
C PHE A 441 -2.08 -15.93 10.94
N VAL A 442 -0.91 -16.45 10.61
CA VAL A 442 0.04 -15.85 9.66
C VAL A 442 0.54 -16.94 8.72
N GLN A 443 0.18 -16.82 7.43
CA GLN A 443 0.68 -17.64 6.33
C GLN A 443 1.63 -16.79 5.50
N TYR A 444 2.93 -17.09 5.55
CA TYR A 444 3.94 -16.54 4.66
C TYR A 444 4.42 -17.59 3.67
N LEU A 445 4.06 -17.39 2.41
CA LEU A 445 4.37 -18.30 1.31
C LEU A 445 5.15 -17.54 0.25
N SER A 446 6.38 -17.96 0.01
CA SER A 446 7.32 -17.30 -0.90
C SER A 446 8.04 -18.33 -1.79
N GLY A 447 8.90 -17.88 -2.70
CA GLY A 447 9.56 -18.77 -3.66
C GLY A 447 8.57 -19.45 -4.62
N TYR A 448 7.36 -18.91 -4.75
CA TYR A 448 6.30 -19.53 -5.53
C TYR A 448 6.53 -19.29 -7.02
N ALA A 449 6.95 -20.32 -7.75
CA ALA A 449 7.15 -20.28 -9.19
C ALA A 449 6.53 -21.51 -9.85
N VAL A 450 6.06 -21.37 -11.09
CA VAL A 450 5.56 -22.47 -11.90
C VAL A 450 6.31 -22.51 -13.24
N PRO A 451 6.37 -23.66 -13.93
CA PRO A 451 6.95 -23.74 -15.26
C PRO A 451 6.31 -22.73 -16.23
N PRO A 452 7.04 -22.25 -17.27
CA PRO A 452 6.51 -21.26 -18.21
C PRO A 452 5.16 -21.64 -18.86
N ALA A 453 4.97 -22.93 -19.15
CA ALA A 453 3.74 -23.47 -19.72
C ALA A 453 2.50 -23.26 -18.81
N ASP A 454 2.72 -23.20 -17.49
CA ASP A 454 1.66 -23.11 -16.49
C ASP A 454 1.42 -21.68 -15.98
N GLN A 455 2.13 -20.68 -16.51
CA GLN A 455 2.11 -19.33 -15.94
C GLN A 455 0.71 -18.69 -15.93
N ARG A 456 -0.15 -19.06 -16.89
CA ARG A 456 -1.57 -18.63 -16.92
C ARG A 456 -2.43 -19.33 -15.85
N ASN A 457 -2.05 -20.53 -15.42
CA ASN A 457 -2.75 -21.35 -14.44
C ASN A 457 -2.06 -21.37 -13.07
N ARG A 458 -1.09 -20.46 -12.85
CA ARG A 458 -0.19 -20.45 -11.69
C ARG A 458 -0.88 -20.46 -10.33
N ARG A 459 -2.16 -20.11 -10.20
CA ARG A 459 -2.88 -20.05 -8.91
C ARG A 459 -3.54 -21.37 -8.48
N ILE A 460 -3.67 -22.36 -9.35
CA ILE A 460 -4.32 -23.64 -8.99
C ILE A 460 -3.63 -24.33 -7.79
N PRO A 461 -2.28 -24.44 -7.72
CA PRO A 461 -1.60 -25.04 -6.56
C PRO A 461 -1.90 -24.30 -5.25
N LEU A 462 -1.85 -22.95 -5.27
CA LEU A 462 -2.22 -22.11 -4.12
C LEU A 462 -3.65 -22.38 -3.64
N VAL A 463 -4.62 -22.48 -4.57
CA VAL A 463 -6.02 -22.76 -4.21
C VAL A 463 -6.12 -24.11 -3.49
N ARG A 464 -5.50 -25.18 -4.03
CA ARG A 464 -5.53 -26.51 -3.37
C ARG A 464 -4.92 -26.49 -1.98
N PHE A 465 -3.80 -25.78 -1.80
CA PHE A 465 -3.16 -25.62 -0.51
C PHE A 465 -4.09 -24.93 0.51
N GLU A 466 -4.64 -23.77 0.15
CA GLU A 466 -5.50 -22.98 1.03
C GLU A 466 -6.83 -23.68 1.34
N SER A 467 -7.45 -24.34 0.35
CA SER A 467 -8.70 -25.08 0.53
C SER A 467 -8.57 -26.16 1.61
N ARG A 468 -7.41 -26.84 1.68
CA ARG A 468 -7.15 -27.86 2.70
C ARG A 468 -6.80 -27.23 4.05
N LEU A 469 -5.84 -26.30 4.05
CA LEU A 469 -5.34 -25.68 5.27
C LEU A 469 -6.45 -24.99 6.07
N TYR A 470 -7.24 -24.11 5.45
CA TYR A 470 -8.24 -23.35 6.18
C TYR A 470 -9.47 -24.18 6.55
N LYS A 471 -9.76 -25.25 5.79
CA LYS A 471 -10.77 -26.23 6.18
C LYS A 471 -10.35 -27.00 7.43
N ASP A 472 -9.10 -27.45 7.47
CA ASP A 472 -8.52 -28.14 8.62
C ASP A 472 -8.52 -27.25 9.87
N ILE A 473 -8.03 -26.01 9.76
CA ILE A 473 -8.06 -25.04 10.86
C ILE A 473 -9.49 -24.81 11.36
N TYR A 474 -10.45 -24.63 10.44
CA TYR A 474 -11.85 -24.38 10.80
C TYR A 474 -12.52 -25.57 11.49
N GLN A 475 -12.29 -26.80 11.01
CA GLN A 475 -12.99 -27.98 11.51
C GLN A 475 -12.40 -28.54 12.81
N ASN A 476 -11.09 -28.42 13.01
CA ASN A 476 -10.37 -29.11 14.08
C ASN A 476 -9.97 -28.21 15.27
N ASN A 477 -10.48 -26.98 15.32
CA ASN A 477 -10.31 -26.05 16.45
C ASN A 477 -11.65 -25.39 16.79
#